data_AF-A0A803NEH1-F1
#
_entry.id   AF-A0A803NEH1-F1
#
_cell.length_a   1.000
_cell.length_b   1.000
_cell.length_c   1.000
_cell.angle_alpha   90.00
_cell.angle_beta   90.00
_cell.angle_gamma   90.00
#
_symmetry.space_group_name_H-M   'P 1'
#
loop_
_entity.id
_entity.type
_entity.pdbx_description
1 polymer ?
#
loop_
_entity_poly.entity_id
_entity_poly.type
_entity_poly.pdbx_seq_one_letter_code
_entity_poly.pdbx_strand_id
1 'polypeptide(L)'
;MSMAHGMKKKHEKYWDNVDNINLMLYVAVVLDPRWKMHYVKWAINDQYDSVKAAKLHDMVMNTLTTLYKHYASLQSQNVPNISEILI
;
A
#
# COMPACT_ATOMS: atom_id res chain seq x y z
N MET A 1 -32.72 -1.10 -9.25
CA MET A 1 -31.52 -0.80 -8.43
C MET A 1 -31.01 0.58 -8.81
N SER A 2 -30.91 1.51 -7.87
CA SER A 2 -30.38 2.86 -8.17
C SER A 2 -28.86 2.83 -8.30
N MET A 3 -28.29 3.82 -9.00
CA MET A 3 -26.84 3.99 -9.13
C MET A 3 -26.12 4.02 -7.79
N ALA A 4 -26.73 4.66 -6.79
CA ALA A 4 -26.23 4.73 -5.42
C ALA A 4 -26.02 3.33 -4.81
N HIS A 5 -26.95 2.40 -5.04
CA HIS A 5 -26.81 1.03 -4.56
C HIS A 5 -25.64 0.30 -5.23
N GLY A 6 -25.45 0.49 -6.53
CA GLY A 6 -24.33 -0.09 -7.26
C GLY A 6 -22.97 0.44 -6.79
N MET A 7 -22.88 1.73 -6.47
CA MET A 7 -21.66 2.36 -5.94
C MET A 7 -21.33 1.84 -4.54
N LYS A 8 -22.32 1.77 -3.65
CA LYS A 8 -22.15 1.21 -2.30
C LYS A 8 -21.64 -0.23 -2.34
N LYS A 9 -22.22 -1.08 -3.19
CA LYS A 9 -21.79 -2.49 -3.32
C LYS A 9 -20.34 -2.63 -3.77
N LYS A 10 -19.85 -1.72 -4.64
CA LYS A 10 -18.43 -1.70 -5.02
C LYS A 10 -17.56 -1.25 -3.84
N HIS A 11 -18.00 -0.24 -3.09
CA HIS A 11 -17.28 0.20 -1.90
C HIS A 11 -17.15 -0.93 -0.88
N GLU A 12 -18.25 -1.59 -0.54
CA GLU A 12 -18.28 -2.74 0.37
C GLU A 12 -17.36 -3.86 -0.09
N LYS A 13 -17.35 -4.17 -1.39
CA LYS A 13 -16.52 -5.22 -1.97
C LYS A 13 -15.02 -4.96 -1.84
N TYR A 14 -14.57 -3.72 -2.00
CA TYR A 14 -13.14 -3.40 -2.12
C TYR A 14 -12.54 -2.74 -0.87
N TRP A 15 -13.36 -2.16 0.00
CA TRP A 15 -12.88 -1.33 1.11
C TRP A 15 -13.46 -1.73 2.47
N ASP A 16 -14.65 -2.34 2.56
CA ASP A 16 -15.28 -2.61 3.85
C ASP A 16 -14.71 -3.87 4.54
N ASN A 17 -14.22 -4.83 3.76
CA ASN A 17 -13.55 -6.02 4.30
C ASN A 17 -12.03 -5.81 4.42
N VAL A 18 -11.59 -5.36 5.59
CA VAL A 18 -10.16 -5.18 5.93
C VAL A 18 -9.35 -6.48 5.79
N ASP A 19 -9.97 -7.64 5.99
CA ASP A 19 -9.29 -8.94 5.86
C ASP A 19 -8.97 -9.31 4.41
N ASN A 20 -9.64 -8.70 3.42
CA ASN A 20 -9.46 -8.97 2.00
C ASN A 20 -9.29 -7.69 1.16
N ILE A 21 -8.69 -6.67 1.77
CA ILE A 21 -8.51 -5.37 1.13
C ILE A 21 -7.31 -5.37 0.18
N ASN A 22 -7.41 -4.69 -0.96
CA ASN A 22 -6.29 -4.55 -1.87
C ASN A 22 -5.31 -3.47 -1.37
N LEU A 23 -4.25 -3.90 -0.68
CA LEU A 23 -3.22 -3.02 -0.12
C LEU A 23 -2.50 -2.17 -1.18
N MET A 24 -2.47 -2.60 -2.44
CA MET A 24 -1.80 -1.83 -3.50
C MET A 24 -2.45 -0.48 -3.76
N LEU A 25 -3.75 -0.33 -3.49
CA LEU A 25 -4.43 0.95 -3.60
C LEU A 25 -3.89 1.96 -2.58
N TYR A 26 -3.62 1.51 -1.36
CA TYR A 26 -3.00 2.34 -0.33
C TYR A 26 -1.54 2.65 -0.65
N VAL A 27 -0.78 1.65 -1.10
CA VAL A 27 0.61 1.84 -1.53
C VAL A 27 0.70 2.89 -2.63
N ALA A 28 -0.17 2.83 -3.64
CA ALA A 28 -0.21 3.83 -4.71
C ALA A 28 -0.46 5.25 -4.18
N VAL A 29 -1.34 5.40 -3.19
CA VAL A 29 -1.58 6.69 -2.54
C VAL A 29 -0.35 7.15 -1.76
N VAL A 30 0.32 6.27 -0.98
CA VAL A 30 1.54 6.64 -0.23
C VAL A 30 2.70 7.06 -1.14
N LEU A 31 2.79 6.45 -2.33
CA LEU A 31 3.82 6.78 -3.31
C LEU A 31 3.49 8.05 -4.12
N ASP A 32 2.25 8.57 -4.04
CA ASP A 32 1.92 9.86 -4.64
C ASP A 32 2.67 10.97 -3.89
N PRO A 33 3.48 11.81 -4.57
CA PRO A 33 4.27 12.84 -3.91
C PRO A 33 3.46 13.82 -3.06
N ARG A 34 2.16 14.00 -3.39
CA ARG A 34 1.24 14.87 -2.66
C ARG A 34 0.73 14.23 -1.38
N TRP A 35 0.67 12.91 -1.33
CA TRP A 35 0.02 12.15 -0.27
C TRP A 35 1.01 11.16 0.34
N LYS A 36 1.51 11.46 1.54
CA LYS A 36 2.41 10.54 2.27
C LYS A 36 1.63 9.59 3.15
N MET A 37 2.35 8.69 3.81
CA MET A 37 1.81 7.76 4.82
C MET A 37 0.93 8.45 5.88
N HIS A 38 1.23 9.70 6.22
CA HIS A 38 0.39 10.50 7.12
C HIS A 38 -1.07 10.60 6.65
N TYR A 39 -1.29 10.87 5.37
CA TYR A 39 -2.64 10.99 4.82
C TYR A 39 -3.37 9.64 4.86
N VAL A 40 -2.69 8.57 4.46
CA VAL A 40 -3.27 7.22 4.48
C VAL A 40 -3.64 6.81 5.90
N LYS A 41 -2.79 7.10 6.89
CA LYS A 41 -3.09 6.85 8.30
C LYS A 41 -4.32 7.62 8.77
N TRP A 42 -4.41 8.92 8.42
CA TRP A 42 -5.57 9.73 8.76
C TRP A 42 -6.86 9.16 8.13
N ALA A 43 -6.84 8.84 6.84
CA ALA A 43 -8.01 8.29 6.13
C ALA A 43 -8.46 6.93 6.69
N ILE A 44 -7.51 6.06 7.07
CA ILE A 44 -7.82 4.78 7.71
C ILE A 44 -8.49 5.00 9.08
N ASN A 45 -7.99 5.94 9.88
CA ASN A 45 -8.56 6.24 11.20
C ASN A 45 -9.96 6.87 11.13
N ASP A 46 -10.27 7.58 10.05
CA ASP A 46 -11.60 8.17 9.82
C ASP A 46 -12.63 7.10 9.38
N GLN A 47 -12.18 6.14 8.57
CA GLN A 47 -13.05 5.15 7.93
C GLN A 47 -13.36 3.93 8.82
N TYR A 48 -12.45 3.54 9.73
CA TYR A 48 -12.53 2.28 10.47
C TYR A 48 -12.43 2.49 12.00
N ASP A 49 -12.99 1.53 12.75
CA ASP A 49 -12.75 1.45 14.19
C ASP A 49 -11.26 1.24 14.51
N SER A 50 -10.86 1.59 15.73
CA SER A 50 -9.45 1.61 16.13
C SER A 50 -8.72 0.28 15.94
N VAL A 51 -9.40 -0.86 16.11
CA VAL A 51 -8.81 -2.19 15.96
C VAL A 51 -8.54 -2.48 14.49
N LYS A 52 -9.53 -2.27 13.63
CA LYS A 52 -9.38 -2.43 12.18
C LYS A 52 -8.37 -1.44 11.59
N ALA A 53 -8.41 -0.19 12.06
CA ALA A 53 -7.51 0.86 11.63
C ALA A 53 -6.04 0.52 11.93
N ALA A 54 -5.75 0.06 13.15
CA ALA A 54 -4.40 -0.36 13.54
C ALA A 54 -3.92 -1.54 12.67
N LYS A 55 -4.75 -2.56 12.48
CA LYS A 55 -4.44 -3.72 11.64
C LYS A 55 -4.12 -3.30 10.19
N LEU A 56 -4.97 -2.47 9.60
CA LEU A 56 -4.79 -2.03 8.21
C LEU A 56 -3.55 -1.16 8.04
N HIS A 57 -3.29 -0.25 8.98
CA HIS A 57 -2.06 0.54 9.01
C HIS A 57 -0.82 -0.35 8.98
N ASP A 58 -0.77 -1.37 9.84
CA ASP A 58 0.37 -2.29 9.93
C ASP A 58 0.53 -3.11 8.64
N MET A 59 -0.58 -3.56 8.04
CA MET A 59 -0.55 -4.23 6.74
C MET A 59 0.06 -3.34 5.65
N VAL A 60 -0.37 -2.07 5.53
CA VAL A 60 0.17 -1.13 4.53
C VAL A 60 1.66 -0.86 4.78
N MET A 61 2.06 -0.63 6.03
CA MET A 61 3.46 -0.36 6.38
C MET A 61 4.37 -1.57 6.10
N ASN A 62 3.89 -2.77 6.42
CA ASN A 62 4.62 -4.01 6.13
C ASN A 62 4.76 -4.25 4.62
N THR A 63 3.71 -3.97 3.83
CA THR A 63 3.78 -4.04 2.36
C THR A 63 4.82 -3.08 1.80
N LEU A 64 4.79 -1.79 2.21
CA LEU A 64 5.78 -0.80 1.77
C LEU A 64 7.20 -1.21 2.14
N THR A 65 7.41 -1.68 3.37
CA THR A 65 8.72 -2.13 3.85
C THR A 65 9.22 -3.34 3.06
N THR A 66 8.33 -4.29 2.76
CA THR A 66 8.66 -5.47 1.95
C THR A 66 9.04 -5.09 0.52
N LEU A 67 8.24 -4.23 -0.11
CA LEU A 67 8.52 -3.72 -1.46
C LEU A 67 9.87 -3.00 -1.52
N TYR A 68 10.14 -2.13 -0.53
CA TYR A 68 11.41 -1.43 -0.42
C TYR A 68 12.58 -2.39 -0.27
N LYS A 69 12.49 -3.36 0.64
CA LYS A 69 13.55 -4.37 0.85
C LYS A 69 13.81 -5.18 -0.42
N HIS A 70 12.75 -5.60 -1.11
CA HIS A 70 12.87 -6.32 -2.36
C HIS A 70 13.59 -5.48 -3.43
N TYR A 71 13.16 -4.23 -3.63
CA TYR A 71 13.80 -3.33 -4.57
C TYR A 71 15.28 -3.05 -4.23
N ALA A 72 15.57 -2.79 -2.94
CA ALA A 72 16.93 -2.58 -2.47
C ALA A 72 17.83 -3.80 -2.70
N SER A 73 17.29 -5.01 -2.56
CA SER A 73 18.04 -6.25 -2.83
C SER A 73 18.42 -6.40 -4.31
N LEU A 74 17.54 -5.98 -5.23
CA LEU A 74 17.85 -5.96 -6.67
C LEU A 74 18.95 -4.95 -6.99
N GLN A 75 18.93 -3.79 -6.34
CA GLN A 75 19.99 -2.79 -6.52
C GLN A 75 21.37 -3.31 -6.06
N SER A 76 21.42 -4.09 -4.98
CA SER A 76 22.67 -4.70 -4.52
C SER A 76 23.21 -5.81 -5.43
N GLN A 77 22.34 -6.46 -6.23
CA GLN A 77 22.72 -7.49 -7.20
C GLN A 77 23.17 -6.89 -8.54
N ASN A 78 22.72 -5.68 -8.86
CA ASN A 78 23.09 -4.94 -10.08
C ASN A 78 24.36 -4.10 -9.93
N VAL A 79 25.19 -4.32 -8.90
CA VAL A 79 26.53 -3.72 -8.84
C VAL A 79 27.39 -4.44 -9.89
N PRO A 80 27.83 -3.77 -10.97
CA PRO A 80 28.65 -4.41 -11.98
C PRO A 80 29.92 -4.94 -11.32
N ASN A 81 30.24 -6.20 -11.61
CA ASN A 81 31.50 -6.79 -11.15
C ASN A 81 32.64 -5.94 -11.73
N ILE A 82 33.59 -5.49 -10.90
CA ILE A 82 34.69 -4.62 -11.35
C ILE A 82 35.47 -5.29 -12.50
N SER A 83 35.45 -6.62 -12.60
CA SER A 83 36.03 -7.37 -13.72
C SER A 83 35.31 -7.21 -15.06
N GLU A 84 34.03 -6.82 -15.09
CA GLU A 84 33.26 -6.59 -16.32
C GLU A 84 33.40 -5.16 -16.86
N ILE A 85 33.91 -4.23 -16.03
CA ILE A 85 34.11 -2.81 -16.40
C ILE A 85 35.52 -2.58 -16.98
N LEU A 86 36.45 -3.53 -16.79
CA LEU A 86 37.87 -3.39 -17.14
C LEU A 86 38.30 -4.22 -18.38
N ILE A 87 37.37 -4.59 -19.26
CA ILE A 87 37.64 -5.15 -20.60
C ILE A 87 37.06 -4.20 -21.64
#